data_AF-A0A940XFF1-F1
#
_entry.id   AF-A0A940XFF1-F1
#
_cell.length_a   1.000
_cell.length_b   1.000
_cell.length_c   1.000
_cell.angle_alpha   90.00
_cell.angle_beta   90.00
_cell.angle_gamma   90.00
#
_symmetry.space_group_name_H-M   'P 1'
#
loop_
_entity.id
_entity.type
_entity.pdbx_description
1 polymer ?
#
loop_
_entity_poly.entity_id
_entity_poly.type
_entity_poly.pdbx_seq_one_letter_code
_entity_poly.pdbx_strand_id
1 'polypeptide(L)'
;MSGSHDVLYQAAALCLTYPDEDFRARLPLLREAAPQLREFTDHAALTPAEELRAHYVEVFDFRNRHSLYLSWWTDGDTRRRGMSLVRFKELYRAHGLEFTGEELPDFLPAVLEFTARTGDRGLLVEHRDALEQLRTRLTAAGTPYARVLDAVCATLPPASPGARP
;
A
#
# COMPACT_ATOMS: atom_id res chain seq x y z
N MET A 1 -2.47 -21.89 -8.38
CA MET A 1 -2.11 -20.93 -9.45
C MET A 1 -2.18 -19.50 -8.92
N SER A 2 -1.28 -19.13 -7.98
CA SER A 2 -1.33 -17.82 -7.26
C SER A 2 -0.34 -16.77 -7.77
N GLY A 3 0.56 -17.11 -8.69
CA GLY A 3 1.77 -16.30 -8.95
C GLY A 3 1.56 -14.91 -9.55
N SER A 4 0.42 -14.59 -10.17
CA SER A 4 0.22 -13.29 -10.83
C SER A 4 -0.14 -12.15 -9.86
N HIS A 5 -0.82 -12.44 -8.75
CA HIS A 5 -1.16 -11.40 -7.77
C HIS A 5 -0.04 -11.15 -6.78
N ASP A 6 0.74 -12.17 -6.43
CA ASP A 6 1.87 -12.05 -5.50
C ASP A 6 2.91 -11.04 -6.03
N VAL A 7 3.24 -11.12 -7.32
CA VAL A 7 4.13 -10.17 -7.99
C VAL A 7 3.56 -8.74 -8.00
N LEU A 8 2.26 -8.59 -8.26
CA LEU A 8 1.59 -7.30 -8.22
C LEU A 8 1.67 -6.70 -6.81
N TYR A 9 1.39 -7.46 -5.76
CA TYR A 9 1.44 -6.97 -4.38
C TYR A 9 2.85 -6.56 -3.97
N GLN A 10 3.86 -7.35 -4.33
CA GLN A 10 5.25 -6.98 -4.06
C GLN A 10 5.67 -5.71 -4.81
N ALA A 11 5.29 -5.59 -6.08
CA ALA A 11 5.58 -4.41 -6.88
C ALA A 11 4.85 -3.17 -6.36
N ALA A 12 3.59 -3.32 -5.94
CA ALA A 12 2.80 -2.25 -5.34
C ALA A 12 3.38 -1.80 -4.00
N ALA A 13 3.89 -2.73 -3.17
CA ALA A 13 4.59 -2.39 -1.94
C ALA A 13 5.77 -1.45 -2.22
N LEU A 14 6.63 -1.81 -3.19
CA LEU A 14 7.79 -0.99 -3.58
C LEU A 14 7.38 0.35 -4.20
N CYS A 15 6.26 0.42 -4.92
CA CYS A 15 5.75 1.67 -5.49
C CYS A 15 5.15 2.62 -4.43
N LEU A 16 4.86 2.13 -3.23
CA LEU A 16 4.27 2.87 -2.12
C LEU A 16 5.24 3.08 -0.95
N THR A 17 6.52 2.73 -1.13
CA THR A 17 7.61 3.10 -0.21
C THR A 17 8.34 4.34 -0.71
N TYR A 18 9.14 4.96 0.16
CA TYR A 18 9.97 6.11 -0.21
C TYR A 18 10.84 5.77 -1.44
N PRO A 19 10.86 6.61 -2.49
CA PRO A 19 11.54 6.31 -3.74
C PRO A 19 13.04 6.59 -3.64
N ASP A 20 13.74 5.71 -2.93
CA ASP A 20 15.19 5.70 -2.78
C ASP A 20 15.91 5.22 -4.06
N GLU A 21 17.22 5.07 -3.96
CA GLU A 21 18.07 4.63 -5.06
C GLU A 21 17.78 3.18 -5.49
N ASP A 22 17.43 2.32 -4.52
CA ASP A 22 17.06 0.93 -4.75
C ASP A 22 15.76 0.83 -5.54
N PHE A 23 14.74 1.61 -5.17
CA PHE A 23 13.50 1.73 -5.95
C PHE A 23 13.80 2.15 -7.39
N ARG A 24 14.65 3.18 -7.57
CA ARG A 24 15.03 3.68 -8.89
C ARG A 24 15.70 2.61 -9.75
N ALA A 25 16.60 1.83 -9.17
CA ALA A 25 17.28 0.73 -9.85
C ALA A 25 16.31 -0.39 -10.26
N ARG A 26 15.23 -0.61 -9.49
CA ARG A 26 14.23 -1.66 -9.73
C ARG A 26 13.13 -1.26 -10.71
N LEU A 27 12.97 0.02 -11.06
CA LEU A 27 11.89 0.50 -11.94
C LEU A 27 11.72 -0.30 -13.26
N PRO A 28 12.79 -0.63 -14.01
CA PRO A 28 12.65 -1.43 -15.24
C PRO A 28 12.04 -2.81 -14.96
N LEU A 29 12.48 -3.47 -13.89
CA LEU A 29 11.96 -4.77 -13.47
C LEU A 29 10.50 -4.66 -13.04
N LEU A 30 10.14 -3.66 -12.23
CA LEU A 30 8.77 -3.44 -11.78
C LEU A 30 7.81 -3.22 -12.96
N ARG A 31 8.25 -2.44 -13.96
CA ARG A 31 7.48 -2.15 -15.18
C ARG A 31 7.19 -3.41 -16.01
N GLU A 32 8.10 -4.37 -16.03
CA GLU A 32 7.95 -5.64 -16.74
C GLU A 32 7.13 -6.65 -15.93
N ALA A 33 7.44 -6.79 -14.65
CA ALA A 33 6.86 -7.82 -13.77
C ALA A 33 5.40 -7.53 -13.39
N ALA A 34 5.02 -6.25 -13.27
CA ALA A 34 3.66 -5.84 -12.93
C ALA A 34 3.11 -4.84 -13.97
N PRO A 35 2.67 -5.31 -15.16
CA PRO A 35 2.14 -4.45 -16.22
C PRO A 35 0.98 -3.55 -15.78
N GLN A 36 0.22 -3.95 -14.75
CA GLN A 36 -0.87 -3.18 -14.15
C GLN A 36 -0.38 -1.87 -13.49
N LEU A 37 0.91 -1.80 -13.11
CA LEU A 37 1.52 -0.62 -12.49
C LEU A 37 2.27 0.26 -13.49
N ARG A 38 2.18 -0.05 -14.80
CA ARG A 38 2.98 0.61 -15.84
C ARG A 38 2.82 2.12 -15.85
N GLU A 39 1.60 2.63 -15.68
CA GLU A 39 1.37 4.08 -15.65
C GLU A 39 2.17 4.78 -14.54
N PHE A 40 2.20 4.19 -13.34
CA PHE A 40 3.00 4.71 -12.23
C PHE A 40 4.49 4.56 -12.49
N THR A 41 4.96 3.38 -12.94
CA THR A 41 6.39 3.15 -13.19
C THR A 41 6.93 4.03 -14.32
N ASP A 42 6.10 4.34 -15.32
CA ASP A 42 6.46 5.21 -16.43
C ASP A 42 6.57 6.66 -15.96
N HIS A 43 5.62 7.12 -15.15
CA HIS A 43 5.70 8.40 -14.47
C HIS A 43 6.99 8.49 -13.62
N ALA A 44 7.21 7.52 -12.74
CA ALA A 44 8.37 7.49 -11.84
C ALA A 44 9.72 7.46 -12.59
N ALA A 45 9.78 6.79 -13.75
CA ALA A 45 10.99 6.74 -14.57
C ALA A 45 11.30 8.08 -15.26
N LEU A 46 10.27 8.84 -15.63
CA LEU A 46 10.39 10.14 -16.30
C LEU A 46 10.61 11.30 -15.31
N THR A 47 10.17 11.14 -14.06
CA THR A 47 10.34 12.15 -13.01
C THR A 47 11.78 12.15 -12.45
N PRO A 48 12.43 13.32 -12.27
CA PRO A 48 13.70 13.43 -11.57
C PRO A 48 13.62 12.85 -10.15
N ALA A 49 14.69 12.20 -9.67
CA ALA A 49 14.66 11.46 -8.40
C ALA A 49 14.29 12.35 -7.20
N GLU A 50 14.88 13.53 -7.08
CA GLU A 50 14.58 14.48 -6.00
C GLU A 50 13.14 14.99 -6.05
N GLU A 51 12.60 15.23 -7.25
CA GLU A 51 11.21 15.64 -7.43
C GLU A 51 10.25 14.53 -7.02
N LEU A 52 10.54 13.27 -7.38
CA LEU A 52 9.73 12.13 -6.99
C LEU A 52 9.74 11.91 -5.47
N ARG A 53 10.90 12.08 -4.82
CA ARG A 53 11.05 12.01 -3.36
C ARG A 53 10.29 13.13 -2.66
N ALA A 54 10.42 14.37 -3.13
CA ALA A 54 9.69 15.50 -2.58
C ALA A 54 8.17 15.31 -2.72
N HIS A 55 7.72 14.85 -3.89
CA HIS A 55 6.32 14.57 -4.15
C HIS A 55 5.80 13.38 -3.30
N TYR A 56 6.61 12.35 -3.04
CA TYR A 56 6.24 11.28 -2.11
C TYR A 56 5.97 11.82 -0.70
N VAL A 57 6.89 12.63 -0.18
CA VAL A 57 6.76 13.24 1.16
C VAL A 57 5.53 14.16 1.19
N GLU A 58 5.35 14.99 0.17
CA GLU A 58 4.17 15.84 0.05
C GLU A 58 2.88 15.02 0.08
N VAL A 59 2.76 13.97 -0.74
CA VAL A 59 1.52 13.20 -0.81
C VAL A 59 1.23 12.48 0.50
N PHE A 60 2.21 11.80 1.08
CA PHE A 60 2.01 10.88 2.20
C PHE A 60 2.29 11.47 3.59
N ASP A 61 2.64 12.76 3.69
CA ASP A 61 2.63 13.47 4.96
C ASP A 61 1.25 13.31 5.63
N PHE A 62 1.26 12.95 6.92
CA PHE A 62 0.06 12.81 7.75
C PHE A 62 -0.87 14.04 7.69
N ARG A 63 -0.35 15.24 7.41
CA ARG A 63 -1.14 16.47 7.24
C ARG A 63 -2.03 16.44 6.00
N ASN A 64 -1.63 15.74 4.94
CA ASN A 64 -2.35 15.67 3.68
C ASN A 64 -3.44 14.59 3.65
N ARG A 65 -3.67 13.92 4.78
CA ARG A 65 -4.76 12.96 4.98
C ARG A 65 -4.75 11.80 3.95
N HIS A 66 -3.58 11.44 3.43
CA HIS A 66 -3.33 10.26 2.57
C HIS A 66 -2.54 9.18 3.32
N SER A 67 -2.78 9.00 4.62
CA SER A 67 -2.04 8.04 5.45
C SER A 67 -1.98 6.65 4.82
N LEU A 68 -0.78 6.06 4.76
CA LEU A 68 -0.56 4.66 4.35
C LEU A 68 -0.80 3.66 5.49
N TYR A 69 -1.16 4.12 6.69
CA TYR A 69 -1.43 3.24 7.83
C TYR A 69 -2.92 2.88 7.87
N LEU A 70 -3.24 1.60 7.62
CA LEU A 70 -4.62 1.15 7.40
C LEU A 70 -5.51 1.36 8.62
N SER A 71 -5.00 1.15 9.83
CA SER A 71 -5.77 1.31 11.06
C SER A 71 -6.15 2.76 11.36
N TRP A 72 -5.44 3.73 10.75
CA TRP A 72 -5.78 5.15 10.91
C TRP A 72 -7.13 5.49 10.28
N TRP A 73 -7.49 4.83 9.18
CA TRP A 73 -8.76 5.05 8.48
C TRP A 73 -9.96 4.43 9.19
N THR A 74 -9.74 3.39 10.00
CA THR A 74 -10.79 2.68 10.72
C THR A 74 -10.95 3.19 12.15
N ASP A 75 -9.85 3.39 12.87
CA ASP A 75 -9.85 3.66 14.31
C ASP A 75 -9.30 5.04 14.67
N GLY A 76 -8.73 5.78 13.72
CA GLY A 76 -8.11 7.09 13.98
C GLY A 76 -7.01 7.03 15.04
N ASP A 77 -6.75 8.13 15.73
CA ASP A 77 -5.79 8.17 16.85
C ASP A 77 -6.47 7.83 18.19
N THR A 78 -7.07 6.64 18.26
CA THR A 78 -7.79 6.19 19.46
C THR A 78 -7.12 4.98 20.09
N ARG A 79 -7.50 4.66 21.33
CA ARG A 79 -7.06 3.43 22.02
C ARG A 79 -7.31 2.16 21.18
N ARG A 80 -8.34 2.18 20.33
CA ARG A 80 -8.68 1.07 19.42
C ARG A 80 -7.57 0.81 18.40
N ARG A 81 -6.89 1.86 17.93
CA ARG A 81 -5.75 1.72 17.01
C ARG A 81 -4.63 0.87 17.61
N GLY A 82 -4.34 1.05 18.90
CA GLY A 82 -3.35 0.22 19.59
C GLY A 82 -3.68 -1.28 19.55
N MET A 83 -4.96 -1.62 19.71
CA MET A 83 -5.42 -3.03 19.60
C MET A 83 -5.34 -3.55 18.16
N SER A 84 -5.66 -2.70 17.17
CA SER A 84 -5.50 -3.04 15.75
C SER A 84 -4.04 -3.38 15.45
N LEU A 85 -3.08 -2.58 15.90
CA LEU A 85 -1.63 -2.86 15.71
C LEU A 85 -1.17 -4.19 16.33
N VAL A 86 -1.72 -4.56 17.49
CA VAL A 86 -1.45 -5.87 18.09
C VAL A 86 -1.95 -7.00 17.18
N ARG A 87 -3.17 -6.87 16.65
CA ARG A 87 -3.75 -7.86 15.74
C ARG A 87 -2.93 -8.05 14.46
N PHE A 88 -2.42 -6.98 13.85
CA PHE A 88 -1.52 -7.09 12.69
C PHE A 88 -0.28 -7.94 13.04
N LYS A 89 0.37 -7.67 14.19
CA LYS A 89 1.55 -8.43 14.64
C LYS A 89 1.23 -9.89 14.92
N GLU A 90 0.08 -10.18 15.52
CA GLU A 90 -0.38 -11.54 15.78
C GLU A 90 -0.59 -12.32 14.47
N LEU A 91 -1.19 -11.68 13.46
CA LEU A 91 -1.40 -12.32 12.16
C LEU A 91 -0.10 -12.60 11.42
N TYR A 92 0.87 -11.67 11.46
CA TYR A 92 2.20 -11.90 10.90
C TYR A 92 2.88 -13.10 11.58
N ARG A 93 2.83 -13.16 12.91
CA ARG A 93 3.38 -14.29 13.70
C ARG A 93 2.69 -15.61 13.40
N ALA A 94 1.37 -15.61 13.18
CA ALA A 94 0.62 -16.81 12.81
C ALA A 94 1.09 -17.41 11.47
N HIS A 95 1.68 -16.59 10.59
CA HIS A 95 2.32 -17.02 9.35
C HIS A 95 3.84 -17.25 9.47
N GLY A 96 4.38 -17.30 10.69
CA GLY A 96 5.80 -17.48 10.94
C GLY A 96 6.66 -16.27 10.57
N LEU A 97 6.06 -15.08 10.47
CA LEU A 97 6.75 -13.83 10.16
C LEU A 97 6.90 -12.98 11.43
N GLU A 98 8.07 -12.40 11.59
CA GLU A 98 8.31 -11.37 12.60
C GLU A 98 8.41 -10.01 11.91
N PHE A 99 7.65 -9.04 12.42
CA PHE A 99 7.71 -7.68 11.93
C PHE A 99 8.78 -6.91 12.70
N THR A 100 9.88 -6.59 12.02
CA THR A 100 11.06 -5.92 12.59
C THR A 100 11.33 -4.56 11.94
N GLY A 101 10.39 -4.05 11.13
CA GLY A 101 10.55 -2.77 10.43
C GLY A 101 10.47 -1.56 11.38
N GLU A 102 11.01 -0.44 10.91
CA GLU A 102 10.88 0.87 11.60
C GLU A 102 9.44 1.39 11.56
N GLU A 103 8.70 0.99 10.53
CA GLU A 103 7.30 1.32 10.32
C GLU A 103 6.36 0.61 11.29
N LEU A 104 5.09 1.01 11.32
CA LEU A 104 4.06 0.26 12.04
C LEU A 104 3.60 -0.96 11.22
N PRO A 105 3.12 -2.03 11.88
CA PRO A 105 2.72 -3.26 11.20
C PRO A 105 1.50 -3.09 10.28
N ASP A 106 0.73 -2.00 10.42
CA ASP A 106 -0.40 -1.65 9.56
C ASP A 106 -0.04 -0.74 8.38
N PHE A 107 1.26 -0.46 8.19
CA PHE A 107 1.76 0.26 7.03
C PHE A 107 1.47 -0.54 5.76
N LEU A 108 0.72 0.06 4.82
CA LEU A 108 0.20 -0.62 3.63
C LEU A 108 1.28 -1.36 2.82
N PRO A 109 2.48 -0.80 2.56
CA PRO A 109 3.56 -1.57 1.92
C PRO A 109 3.93 -2.86 2.66
N ALA A 110 3.98 -2.84 3.99
CA ALA A 110 4.26 -4.05 4.77
C ALA A 110 3.14 -5.09 4.66
N VAL A 111 1.88 -4.64 4.63
CA VAL A 111 0.71 -5.52 4.43
C VAL A 111 0.71 -6.13 3.02
N LEU A 112 1.12 -5.36 2.00
CA LEU A 112 1.27 -5.82 0.63
C LEU A 112 2.40 -6.85 0.49
N GLU A 113 3.55 -6.60 1.12
CA GLU A 113 4.67 -7.57 1.17
C GLU A 113 4.26 -8.86 1.89
N PHE A 114 3.59 -8.74 3.04
CA PHE A 114 3.02 -9.88 3.75
C PHE A 114 2.09 -10.69 2.83
N THR A 115 1.18 -10.01 2.13
CA THR A 115 0.23 -10.65 1.21
C THR A 115 0.96 -11.35 0.07
N ALA A 116 1.97 -10.70 -0.53
CA ALA A 116 2.78 -11.28 -1.60
C ALA A 116 3.53 -12.54 -1.15
N ARG A 117 4.05 -12.54 0.08
CA ARG A 117 4.85 -13.64 0.62
C ARG A 117 4.02 -14.84 1.07
N THR A 118 2.83 -14.59 1.60
CA THR A 118 1.97 -15.63 2.22
C THR A 118 0.82 -16.07 1.33
N GLY A 119 0.42 -15.23 0.37
CA GLY A 119 -0.83 -15.38 -0.37
C GLY A 119 -2.09 -15.06 0.46
N ASP A 120 -1.96 -14.69 1.74
CA ASP A 120 -3.08 -14.34 2.60
C ASP A 120 -3.52 -12.88 2.35
N ARG A 121 -4.72 -12.75 1.79
CA ARG A 121 -5.33 -11.46 1.41
C ARG A 121 -6.25 -10.91 2.51
N GLY A 122 -6.36 -11.60 3.64
CA GLY A 122 -7.30 -11.30 4.72
C GLY A 122 -7.22 -9.86 5.20
N LEU A 123 -6.01 -9.33 5.43
CA LEU A 123 -5.83 -7.94 5.85
C LEU A 123 -6.29 -6.93 4.79
N LEU A 124 -5.97 -7.17 3.52
CA LEU A 124 -6.39 -6.28 2.42
C LEU A 124 -7.92 -6.29 2.25
N VAL A 125 -8.56 -7.44 2.43
CA VAL A 125 -10.02 -7.58 2.38
C VAL A 125 -10.67 -6.92 3.60
N GLU A 126 -10.15 -7.17 4.80
CA GLU A 126 -10.62 -6.57 6.05
C GLU A 126 -10.55 -5.04 6.01
N HIS A 127 -9.46 -4.50 5.46
CA HIS A 127 -9.24 -3.05 5.35
C HIS A 127 -9.65 -2.49 3.98
N ARG A 128 -10.55 -3.17 3.24
CA ARG A 128 -10.96 -2.73 1.90
C ARG A 128 -11.51 -1.30 1.89
N ASP A 129 -12.29 -0.93 2.89
CA ASP A 129 -12.85 0.43 2.99
C ASP A 129 -11.76 1.50 3.21
N ALA A 130 -10.69 1.17 3.93
CA ALA A 130 -9.54 2.06 4.10
C ALA A 130 -8.80 2.27 2.77
N LEU A 131 -8.60 1.18 2.01
CA LEU A 131 -7.98 1.23 0.68
C LEU A 131 -8.80 2.08 -0.28
N GLU A 132 -10.13 1.94 -0.29
CA GLU A 132 -11.03 2.75 -1.13
C GLU A 132 -11.02 4.23 -0.76
N GLN A 133 -11.01 4.54 0.54
CA GLN A 133 -10.90 5.92 1.00
C GLN A 133 -9.57 6.55 0.58
N LEU A 134 -8.44 5.86 0.77
CA LEU A 134 -7.13 6.32 0.32
C LEU A 134 -7.11 6.51 -1.20
N ARG A 135 -7.56 5.51 -1.97
CA ARG A 135 -7.64 5.55 -3.44
C ARG A 135 -8.47 6.73 -3.94
N THR A 136 -9.63 6.96 -3.33
CA THR A 136 -10.53 8.08 -3.69
C THR A 136 -9.85 9.42 -3.44
N ARG A 137 -9.16 9.59 -2.31
CA ARG A 137 -8.44 10.85 -2.02
C ARG A 137 -7.25 11.06 -2.94
N LEU A 138 -6.43 10.04 -3.17
CA LEU A 138 -5.29 10.10 -4.10
C LEU A 138 -5.75 10.43 -5.52
N THR A 139 -6.91 9.92 -5.94
CA THR A 139 -7.53 10.21 -7.25
C THR A 139 -8.01 11.65 -7.31
N ALA A 140 -8.73 12.12 -6.29
CA ALA A 140 -9.23 13.50 -6.22
C ALA A 140 -8.08 14.53 -6.18
N ALA A 141 -6.95 14.17 -5.58
CA ALA A 141 -5.72 14.97 -5.57
C ALA A 141 -4.89 14.86 -6.87
N GLY A 142 -5.30 14.02 -7.83
CA GLY A 142 -4.60 13.86 -9.11
C GLY A 142 -3.23 13.18 -9.01
N THR A 143 -2.97 12.43 -7.95
CA THR A 143 -1.66 11.82 -7.72
C THR A 143 -1.45 10.55 -8.56
N PRO A 144 -0.22 10.26 -9.03
CA PRO A 144 0.10 9.02 -9.74
C PRO A 144 -0.07 7.77 -8.87
N TYR A 145 0.04 7.90 -7.54
CA TYR A 145 -0.12 6.78 -6.60
C TYR A 145 -1.53 6.18 -6.61
N ALA A 146 -2.55 6.94 -7.04
CA ALA A 146 -3.90 6.41 -7.23
C ALA A 146 -3.93 5.17 -8.14
N ARG A 147 -3.07 5.13 -9.17
CA ARG A 147 -2.97 4.02 -10.13
C ARG A 147 -2.46 2.73 -9.48
N VAL A 148 -1.59 2.86 -8.47
CA VAL A 148 -1.13 1.71 -7.69
C VAL A 148 -2.29 1.14 -6.87
N LEU A 149 -3.08 2.01 -6.24
CA LEU A 149 -4.25 1.59 -5.46
C LEU A 149 -5.36 1.02 -6.35
N ASP A 150 -5.58 1.58 -7.55
CA ASP A 150 -6.52 1.01 -8.53
C ASP A 150 -6.16 -0.44 -8.87
N ALA A 151 -4.89 -0.72 -9.15
CA ALA A 151 -4.43 -2.07 -9.45
C ALA A 151 -4.61 -3.04 -8.28
N VAL A 152 -4.27 -2.63 -7.05
CA VAL A 152 -4.47 -3.45 -5.84
C VAL A 152 -5.97 -3.71 -5.61
N CYS A 153 -6.79 -2.65 -5.61
CA CYS A 153 -8.23 -2.74 -5.36
C CYS A 153 -8.98 -3.56 -6.41
N ALA A 154 -8.52 -3.55 -7.67
CA ALA A 154 -9.10 -4.36 -8.74
C ALA A 154 -8.99 -5.88 -8.49
N THR A 155 -8.02 -6.31 -7.68
CA THR A 155 -7.89 -7.73 -7.34
C THR A 155 -8.88 -8.16 -6.27
N LEU A 156 -9.26 -7.26 -5.36
CA LEU A 156 -9.97 -7.58 -4.12
C LEU A 156 -11.51 -7.59 -4.35
N PRO A 157 -12.30 -8.34 -3.56
CA PRO A 157 -13.76 -8.25 -3.56
C PRO A 157 -14.23 -6.81 -3.33
N PRO A 158 -15.39 -6.41 -3.87
CA PRO A 158 -15.92 -5.07 -3.69
C PRO A 158 -16.07 -4.73 -2.20
N ALA A 159 -15.83 -3.46 -1.87
CA ALA A 159 -16.10 -2.92 -0.54
C ALA A 159 -17.54 -3.22 -0.11
N SER A 160 -17.74 -3.61 1.14
CA SER A 160 -19.07 -3.86 1.67
C SER A 160 -19.88 -2.55 1.62
N PRO A 161 -21.10 -2.56 1.03
CA PRO A 161 -21.96 -1.38 1.03
C PRO A 161 -22.52 -1.16 2.44
N GLY A 162 -21.74 -0.55 3.36
CA GLY A 162 -22.24 -0.28 4.70
C GLY A 162 -21.19 -0.14 5.80
N ALA A 163 -20.26 0.79 5.67
CA ALA A 163 -19.61 1.39 6.83
C ALA A 163 -19.36 2.88 6.53
N ARG A 164 -20.44 3.66 6.54
CA ARG A 164 -20.33 5.11 6.69
C ARG A 164 -20.61 5.41 8.18
N PRO A 165 -19.82 6.25 8.86
CA PRO A 165 -20.08 6.63 10.24
C PRO A 165 -21.47 7.26 10.42
#